data_AF-A0A952WGJ6-F1
#
_entry.id   AF-A0A952WGJ6-F1
#
_cell.length_a   1.000
_cell.length_b   1.000
_cell.length_c   1.000
_cell.angle_alpha   90.00
_cell.angle_beta   90.00
_cell.angle_gamma   90.00
#
_symmetry.space_group_name_H-M   'P 1'
#
loop_
_entity.id
_entity.type
_entity.pdbx_description
1 polymer ?
#
loop_
_entity_poly.entity_id
_entity_poly.type
_entity_poly.pdbx_seq_one_letter_code
_entity_poly.pdbx_strand_id
1 'polypeptide(L)'
;MEVRCPRCGYDQTGVMSAWREACPVQGRCSECGLDFLWCDAVAPPRCEGLVEHATTFWRWSWWGVRTFARTWRPMRFWNWLRMEYPPRVWKAVVWFVCAMGILDVAIAAIMLASVAISQWRSGWRSFAEALDNAVTQTMRWETWLWWVPTRIDEPYWNRPRLAAALLRLEIGQYPWWLLPTLMTLCVAPLMLVVLPWTRARAKVELRHVARWLVYSQSLWPVAFVWFEAIYLGYWLQSSAARPTFSATSGFSDPEETLWWQLLDCIAWPMESEWIVPLVLLAWLCRWNWCALKFGMRFEKPAALWWAVMVPTLLVGAIVVMLQAVGLGILLPGLA
;
A
#
# COMPACT_ATOMS: atom_id res chain seq x y z
N MET A 1 -23.83 30.95 -9.44
CA MET A 1 -23.55 29.57 -9.00
C MET A 1 -22.88 28.87 -10.16
N GLU A 2 -21.69 28.32 -9.97
CA GLU A 2 -20.95 27.69 -11.06
C GLU A 2 -21.38 26.22 -11.20
N VAL A 3 -21.93 25.83 -12.34
CA VAL A 3 -22.38 24.47 -12.60
C VAL A 3 -21.36 23.80 -13.51
N ARG A 4 -20.57 22.89 -12.96
CA ARG A 4 -19.53 22.16 -13.72
C ARG A 4 -19.90 20.70 -13.88
N CYS A 5 -19.49 20.09 -14.98
CA CYS A 5 -19.60 18.65 -15.15
C CYS A 5 -18.78 17.94 -14.06
N PRO A 6 -19.36 16.95 -13.33
CA PRO A 6 -18.67 16.29 -12.21
C PRO A 6 -17.50 15.41 -12.64
N ARG A 7 -17.39 15.03 -13.93
CA ARG A 7 -16.28 14.21 -14.44
C ARG A 7 -15.13 15.05 -14.99
N CYS A 8 -15.42 15.99 -15.88
CA CYS A 8 -14.40 16.74 -16.61
C CYS A 8 -14.18 18.18 -16.12
N GLY A 9 -15.07 18.70 -15.28
CA GLY A 9 -15.01 20.09 -14.81
C GLY A 9 -15.48 21.14 -15.81
N TYR A 10 -15.95 20.75 -17.00
CA TYR A 10 -16.42 21.69 -18.02
C TYR A 10 -17.63 22.50 -17.53
N ASP A 11 -17.63 23.81 -17.82
CA ASP A 11 -18.69 24.73 -17.45
C ASP A 11 -19.99 24.45 -18.22
N GLN A 12 -21.06 24.17 -17.48
CA GLN A 12 -22.40 23.88 -18.01
C GLN A 12 -23.35 25.07 -17.85
N THR A 13 -22.88 26.24 -17.43
CA THR A 13 -23.72 27.45 -17.26
C THR A 13 -24.41 27.85 -18.57
N GLY A 14 -23.76 27.69 -19.72
CA GLY A 14 -24.36 27.95 -21.03
C GLY A 14 -25.56 27.05 -21.31
N VAL A 15 -25.44 25.74 -21.06
CA VAL A 15 -26.54 24.78 -21.21
C VAL A 15 -27.68 25.09 -20.24
N MET A 16 -27.34 25.47 -18.99
CA MET A 16 -28.31 25.85 -17.98
C MET A 16 -29.04 27.15 -18.34
N SER A 17 -28.35 28.13 -18.92
CA SER A 17 -28.93 29.41 -19.34
C SER A 17 -29.94 29.28 -20.50
N ALA A 18 -29.86 28.18 -21.26
CA ALA A 18 -30.78 27.89 -22.34
C ALA A 18 -32.14 27.31 -21.86
N TRP A 19 -32.31 27.02 -20.58
CA TRP A 19 -33.57 26.50 -20.04
C TRP A 19 -34.63 27.61 -20.02
N ARG A 20 -35.63 27.51 -20.91
CA ARG A 20 -36.68 28.52 -21.03
C ARG A 20 -37.91 28.23 -20.16
N GLU A 21 -38.32 26.97 -20.10
CA GLU A 21 -39.64 26.59 -19.56
C GLU A 21 -39.58 25.55 -18.45
N ALA A 22 -38.60 24.64 -18.47
CA ALA A 22 -38.41 23.63 -17.43
C ALA A 22 -36.94 23.24 -17.29
N CYS A 23 -36.52 22.95 -16.06
CA CYS A 23 -35.24 22.32 -15.78
C CYS A 23 -35.34 20.84 -16.19
N PRO A 24 -34.56 20.38 -17.19
CA PRO A 24 -34.50 18.94 -17.46
C PRO A 24 -33.92 18.25 -16.23
N VAL A 25 -34.51 17.12 -15.82
CA VAL A 25 -34.00 16.36 -14.66
C VAL A 25 -32.63 15.75 -14.97
N GLN A 26 -32.44 15.33 -16.23
CA GLN A 26 -31.23 14.68 -16.74
C GLN A 26 -30.51 15.58 -17.73
N GLY A 27 -29.18 15.54 -17.70
CA GLY A 27 -28.30 16.26 -18.62
C GLY A 27 -27.20 15.36 -19.13
N ARG A 28 -26.66 15.72 -20.30
CA ARG A 28 -25.46 15.10 -20.86
C ARG A 28 -24.40 16.17 -21.08
N CYS A 29 -23.19 15.91 -20.59
CA CYS A 29 -22.06 16.81 -20.84
C CYS A 29 -21.68 16.79 -22.32
N SER A 30 -21.74 17.94 -22.99
CA SER A 30 -21.31 18.11 -24.39
C SER A 30 -19.84 17.74 -24.63
N GLU A 31 -19.00 17.89 -23.60
CA GLU A 31 -17.58 17.56 -23.70
C GLU A 31 -17.30 16.07 -23.50
N CYS A 32 -17.69 15.50 -22.36
CA CYS A 32 -17.26 14.15 -21.97
C CYS A 32 -18.33 13.07 -22.15
N GLY A 33 -19.54 13.45 -22.58
CA GLY A 33 -20.65 12.52 -22.81
C GLY A 33 -21.25 11.92 -21.54
N LEU A 34 -20.82 12.34 -20.34
CA LEU A 34 -21.38 11.84 -19.08
C LEU A 34 -22.85 12.25 -18.95
N ASP A 35 -23.71 11.26 -18.70
CA ASP A 35 -25.09 11.45 -18.28
C ASP A 35 -25.15 11.65 -16.76
N PHE A 36 -25.78 12.73 -16.30
CA PHE A 36 -25.91 13.08 -14.88
C PHE A 36 -27.24 13.80 -14.60
N LEU A 37 -27.63 13.89 -13.33
CA LEU A 37 -28.80 14.67 -12.91
C LEU A 37 -28.40 16.12 -12.64
N TRP A 38 -29.16 17.09 -13.16
CA TRP A 38 -28.84 18.51 -12.97
C TRP A 38 -28.88 18.92 -11.50
N CYS A 39 -29.76 18.31 -10.69
CA CYS A 39 -29.79 18.52 -9.25
C CYS A 39 -28.46 18.13 -8.58
N ASP A 40 -27.79 17.07 -9.05
CA ASP A 40 -26.50 16.63 -8.52
C ASP A 40 -25.35 17.56 -8.95
N ALA A 41 -25.45 18.23 -10.10
CA ALA A 41 -24.46 19.22 -10.53
C ALA A 41 -24.60 20.56 -9.81
N VAL A 42 -25.85 20.98 -9.55
CA VAL A 42 -26.17 22.23 -8.84
C VAL A 42 -25.93 22.09 -7.33
N ALA A 43 -26.38 20.99 -6.73
CA ALA A 43 -26.26 20.72 -5.30
C ALA A 43 -25.63 19.33 -5.07
N PRO A 44 -24.29 19.22 -5.19
CA PRO A 44 -23.61 17.93 -5.12
C PRO A 44 -23.96 17.15 -3.85
N PRO A 45 -24.53 15.94 -3.99
CA PRO A 45 -24.90 15.16 -2.83
C PRO A 45 -23.66 14.78 -2.02
N ARG A 46 -23.86 14.56 -0.72
CA ARG A 46 -22.82 13.99 0.14
C ARG A 46 -22.94 12.48 0.11
N CYS A 47 -21.81 11.77 -0.01
CA CYS A 47 -21.80 10.33 0.06
C CYS A 47 -21.74 9.88 1.53
N GLU A 48 -22.84 9.33 2.05
CA GLU A 48 -22.89 8.87 3.45
C GLU A 48 -22.01 7.63 3.69
N GLY A 49 -21.15 7.71 4.70
CA GLY A 49 -20.26 6.60 5.06
C GLY A 49 -18.96 6.53 4.24
N LEU A 50 -18.62 7.57 3.47
CA LEU A 50 -17.25 7.79 2.99
C LEU A 50 -16.50 8.72 3.93
N VAL A 51 -15.29 8.33 4.32
CA VAL A 51 -14.44 9.13 5.22
C VAL A 51 -14.23 10.57 4.74
N GLU A 52 -14.17 10.79 3.43
CA GLU A 52 -13.96 12.12 2.82
C GLU A 52 -15.13 13.10 3.07
N HIS A 53 -16.34 12.59 3.37
CA HIS A 53 -17.53 13.41 3.64
C HIS A 53 -17.89 13.53 5.13
N ALA A 54 -17.12 12.92 6.03
CA ALA A 54 -17.36 13.04 7.46
C ALA A 54 -17.20 14.50 7.93
N THR A 55 -18.10 14.93 8.81
CA THR A 55 -18.16 16.29 9.38
C THR A 55 -17.64 16.38 10.81
N THR A 56 -17.64 15.28 11.56
CA THR A 56 -17.15 15.22 12.94
C THR A 56 -16.08 14.14 13.08
N PHE A 57 -15.21 14.26 14.08
CA PHE A 57 -14.13 13.31 14.32
C PHE A 57 -14.64 11.88 14.56
N TRP A 58 -15.66 11.69 15.42
CA TRP A 58 -16.25 10.37 15.68
C TRP A 58 -16.85 9.72 14.42
N ARG A 59 -17.55 10.53 13.60
CA ARG A 59 -18.05 10.04 12.31
C ARG A 59 -16.91 9.74 11.35
N TRP A 60 -15.83 10.52 11.36
CA TRP A 60 -14.67 10.31 10.53
C TRP A 60 -13.98 8.97 10.84
N SER A 61 -13.76 8.64 12.11
CA SER A 61 -13.18 7.35 12.51
C SER A 61 -14.08 6.18 12.14
N TRP A 62 -15.37 6.24 12.49
CA TRP A 62 -16.33 5.17 12.15
C TRP A 62 -16.52 5.00 10.64
N TRP A 63 -16.63 6.10 9.89
CA TRP A 63 -16.71 6.06 8.43
C TRP A 63 -15.39 5.64 7.80
N GLY A 64 -14.25 5.86 8.45
CA GLY A 64 -12.95 5.33 8.06
C GLY A 64 -12.96 3.81 8.03
N VAL A 65 -13.36 3.16 9.13
CA VAL A 65 -13.53 1.69 9.20
C VAL A 65 -14.52 1.19 8.15
N ARG A 66 -15.65 1.89 7.98
CA ARG A 66 -16.67 1.52 6.99
C ARG A 66 -16.18 1.69 5.54
N THR A 67 -15.40 2.73 5.28
CA THR A 67 -14.76 2.98 3.98
C THR A 67 -13.76 1.86 3.70
N PHE A 68 -12.90 1.54 4.66
CA PHE A 68 -11.94 0.43 4.59
C PHE A 68 -12.61 -0.90 4.25
N ALA A 69 -13.65 -1.28 5.00
CA ALA A 69 -14.38 -2.53 4.74
C ALA A 69 -15.04 -2.56 3.35
N ARG A 70 -15.49 -1.40 2.84
CA ARG A 70 -16.10 -1.30 1.50
C ARG A 70 -15.06 -1.42 0.39
N THR A 71 -13.87 -0.83 0.56
CA THR A 71 -12.84 -0.89 -0.48
C THR A 71 -12.40 -2.33 -0.73
N TRP A 72 -12.50 -3.25 0.22
CA TRP A 72 -12.20 -4.68 0.00
C TRP A 72 -13.03 -5.35 -1.12
N ARG A 73 -14.16 -4.75 -1.52
CA ARG A 73 -14.98 -5.22 -2.64
C ARG A 73 -15.00 -4.17 -3.76
N PRO A 74 -13.93 -4.06 -4.59
CA PRO A 74 -13.76 -2.97 -5.54
C PRO A 74 -14.95 -2.78 -6.47
N MET A 75 -15.54 -3.87 -6.98
CA MET A 75 -16.72 -3.80 -7.83
C MET A 75 -17.91 -3.15 -7.14
N ARG A 76 -18.19 -3.50 -5.88
CA ARG A 76 -19.31 -2.89 -5.12
C ARG A 76 -18.99 -1.46 -4.73
N PHE A 77 -17.76 -1.20 -4.31
CA PHE A 77 -17.29 0.13 -3.95
C PHE A 77 -17.45 1.11 -5.12
N TRP A 78 -16.95 0.76 -6.30
CA TRP A 78 -16.98 1.64 -7.48
C TRP A 78 -18.36 1.77 -8.13
N ASN A 79 -19.24 0.77 -8.01
CA ASN A 79 -20.64 0.92 -8.44
C ASN A 79 -21.43 1.85 -7.52
N TRP A 80 -21.10 1.86 -6.23
CA TRP A 80 -21.72 2.72 -5.24
C TRP A 80 -21.18 4.16 -5.29
N LEU A 81 -19.87 4.31 -5.52
CA LEU A 81 -19.20 5.60 -5.59
C LEU A 81 -19.54 6.32 -6.91
N ARG A 82 -20.49 7.25 -6.82
CA ARG A 82 -20.90 8.11 -7.93
C ARG A 82 -19.85 9.19 -8.24
N MET A 83 -19.79 9.63 -9.49
CA MET A 83 -18.84 10.68 -9.93
C MET A 83 -19.28 12.07 -9.47
N GLU A 84 -20.58 12.23 -9.27
CA GLU A 84 -21.27 13.40 -8.75
C GLU A 84 -20.82 13.78 -7.33
N TYR A 85 -20.28 12.82 -6.57
CA TYR A 85 -19.74 13.08 -5.24
C TYR A 85 -18.38 13.80 -5.35
N PRO A 86 -18.27 15.07 -4.90
CA PRO A 86 -17.07 15.86 -5.06
C PRO A 86 -15.93 15.28 -4.21
N PRO A 87 -14.81 14.84 -4.83
CA PRO A 87 -13.70 14.26 -4.09
C PRO A 87 -13.11 15.25 -3.08
N ARG A 88 -12.90 14.81 -1.84
CA ARG A 88 -12.17 15.56 -0.80
C ARG A 88 -10.89 14.82 -0.46
N VAL A 89 -10.02 14.74 -1.46
CA VAL A 89 -8.83 13.86 -1.49
C VAL A 89 -7.96 14.04 -0.23
N TRP A 90 -7.75 15.26 0.24
CA TRP A 90 -6.93 15.51 1.43
C TRP A 90 -7.45 14.77 2.68
N LYS A 91 -8.77 14.67 2.88
CA LYS A 91 -9.35 13.92 4.01
C LYS A 91 -9.11 12.43 3.89
N ALA A 92 -9.15 11.90 2.66
CA ALA A 92 -8.85 10.50 2.39
C ALA A 92 -7.36 10.21 2.59
N VAL A 93 -6.46 11.13 2.19
CA VAL A 93 -5.01 11.04 2.44
C VAL A 93 -4.71 11.05 3.93
N VAL A 94 -5.23 12.04 4.67
CA VAL A 94 -5.05 12.13 6.13
C VAL A 94 -5.57 10.87 6.81
N TRP A 95 -6.74 10.36 6.40
CA TRP A 95 -7.27 9.11 6.92
C TRP A 95 -6.33 7.93 6.67
N PHE A 96 -5.83 7.79 5.45
CA PHE A 96 -4.92 6.71 5.10
C PHE A 96 -3.61 6.79 5.91
N VAL A 97 -3.02 7.98 6.03
CA VAL A 97 -1.80 8.21 6.83
C VAL A 97 -2.04 7.89 8.30
N CYS A 98 -3.14 8.36 8.88
CA CYS A 98 -3.49 8.03 10.26
C CYS A 98 -3.74 6.53 10.45
N ALA A 99 -4.40 5.85 9.51
CA ALA A 99 -4.65 4.42 9.58
C ALA A 99 -3.33 3.62 9.54
N MET A 100 -2.39 4.00 8.67
CA MET A 100 -1.05 3.42 8.62
C MET A 100 -0.27 3.69 9.91
N GLY A 101 -0.28 4.92 10.41
CA GLY A 101 0.43 5.27 11.65
C GLY A 101 -0.12 4.56 12.89
N ILE A 102 -1.45 4.42 13.02
CA ILE A 102 -2.06 3.65 14.12
C ILE A 102 -1.65 2.18 14.03
N LEU A 103 -1.64 1.62 12.82
CA LEU A 103 -1.26 0.24 12.59
C LEU A 103 0.20 -0.02 12.97
N ASP A 104 1.08 0.88 12.56
CA ASP A 104 2.51 0.84 12.88
C ASP A 104 2.75 0.89 14.40
N VAL A 105 2.12 1.85 15.09
CA VAL A 105 2.16 1.94 16.56
C VAL A 105 1.63 0.67 17.23
N ALA A 106 0.55 0.08 16.71
CA ALA A 106 0.00 -1.15 17.26
C ALA A 106 0.97 -2.33 17.12
N ILE A 107 1.63 -2.46 15.97
CA ILE A 107 2.62 -3.51 15.72
C ILE A 107 3.84 -3.33 16.63
N ALA A 108 4.37 -2.11 16.74
CA ALA A 108 5.46 -1.79 17.66
C ALA A 108 5.10 -2.14 19.12
N ALA A 109 3.86 -1.84 19.55
CA ALA A 109 3.39 -2.19 20.88
C ALA A 109 3.30 -3.72 21.10
N ILE A 110 2.82 -4.47 20.10
CA ILE A 110 2.78 -5.94 20.14
C ILE A 110 4.20 -6.52 20.24
N MET A 111 5.12 -6.01 19.43
CA MET A 111 6.53 -6.43 19.46
C MET A 111 7.15 -6.15 20.85
N LEU A 112 6.97 -4.95 21.39
CA LEU A 112 7.47 -4.59 22.72
C LEU A 112 6.89 -5.49 23.81
N ALA A 113 5.58 -5.78 23.76
CA ALA A 113 4.93 -6.69 24.69
C ALA A 113 5.49 -8.11 24.58
N SER A 114 5.76 -8.59 23.36
CA SER A 114 6.33 -9.93 23.12
C SER A 114 7.73 -10.08 23.74
N VAL A 115 8.57 -9.05 23.62
CA VAL A 115 9.90 -8.98 24.25
C VAL A 115 9.79 -8.92 25.77
N ALA A 116 8.89 -8.09 26.30
CA ALA A 116 8.68 -8.00 27.74
C ALA A 116 8.24 -9.35 28.35
N ILE A 117 7.37 -10.09 27.66
CA ILE A 117 6.91 -11.43 28.07
C ILE A 117 8.06 -12.45 28.03
N SER A 118 8.88 -12.44 26.97
CA SER A 118 10.02 -13.37 26.87
C SER A 118 11.04 -13.13 27.98
N GLN A 119 11.30 -11.88 28.32
CA GLN A 119 12.23 -11.48 29.38
C GLN A 119 11.69 -11.75 30.80
N TRP A 120 10.39 -11.54 31.02
CA TRP A 120 9.75 -11.92 32.28
C TRP A 120 9.94 -13.41 32.56
N ARG A 121 9.84 -14.25 31.53
CA ARG A 121 10.05 -15.70 31.63
C ARG A 121 11.50 -16.09 31.91
N SER A 122 12.50 -15.34 31.43
CA SER A 122 13.92 -15.63 31.64
C SER A 122 14.48 -15.13 32.99
N GLY A 123 13.67 -14.42 33.78
CA GLY A 123 14.06 -13.88 35.08
C GLY A 123 14.54 -12.42 35.00
N TRP A 124 14.04 -11.59 35.90
CA TRP A 124 14.12 -10.11 35.85
C TRP A 124 15.53 -9.50 35.78
N ARG A 125 16.60 -10.26 36.12
CA ARG A 125 17.98 -9.76 36.10
C ARG A 125 18.47 -9.38 34.70
N SER A 126 17.85 -9.89 33.63
CA SER A 126 18.14 -9.48 32.25
C SER A 126 17.33 -8.28 31.76
N PHE A 127 16.39 -7.73 32.54
CA PHE A 127 15.44 -6.74 31.98
C PHE A 127 16.09 -5.40 31.60
N ALA A 128 17.06 -4.90 32.37
CA ALA A 128 17.76 -3.65 32.00
C ALA A 128 18.63 -3.85 30.75
N GLU A 129 19.38 -4.97 30.69
CA GLU A 129 20.18 -5.34 29.51
C GLU A 129 19.31 -5.69 28.30
N ALA A 130 18.14 -6.27 28.51
CA ALA A 130 17.20 -6.61 27.46
C ALA A 130 16.38 -5.41 27.01
N LEU A 131 16.08 -4.46 27.88
CA LEU A 131 15.48 -3.19 27.48
C LEU A 131 16.50 -2.36 26.71
N ASP A 132 17.77 -2.34 27.13
CA ASP A 132 18.84 -1.70 26.37
C ASP A 132 19.09 -2.41 25.04
N ASN A 133 19.13 -3.75 25.00
CA ASN A 133 19.25 -4.52 23.77
C ASN A 133 18.00 -4.47 22.90
N ALA A 134 16.79 -4.40 23.47
CA ALA A 134 15.56 -4.25 22.72
C ALA A 134 15.46 -2.83 22.21
N VAL A 135 15.65 -1.78 23.01
CA VAL A 135 15.72 -0.40 22.50
C VAL A 135 16.83 -0.28 21.45
N THR A 136 17.99 -0.91 21.62
CA THR A 136 19.07 -0.90 20.62
C THR A 136 18.76 -1.76 19.40
N GLN A 137 18.07 -2.90 19.56
CA GLN A 137 17.62 -3.74 18.44
C GLN A 137 16.46 -3.07 17.74
N THR A 138 15.38 -2.69 18.42
CA THR A 138 14.25 -1.92 17.91
C THR A 138 14.71 -0.58 17.34
N MET A 139 15.68 0.15 17.90
CA MET A 139 16.30 1.30 17.22
C MET A 139 17.15 0.87 16.02
N ARG A 140 17.82 -0.30 16.05
CA ARG A 140 18.46 -0.90 14.85
C ARG A 140 17.42 -1.37 13.81
N TRP A 141 16.21 -1.73 14.21
CA TRP A 141 15.10 -2.17 13.34
C TRP A 141 14.25 -0.96 12.87
N GLU A 142 14.20 0.12 13.63
CA GLU A 142 13.58 1.40 13.28
C GLU A 142 14.53 2.26 12.43
N THR A 143 15.85 2.07 12.55
CA THR A 143 16.82 2.61 11.57
C THR A 143 16.78 1.86 10.24
N TRP A 144 16.24 0.62 10.23
CA TRP A 144 15.80 -0.07 9.01
C TRP A 144 14.48 0.47 8.46
N LEU A 145 13.63 1.09 9.29
CA LEU A 145 12.38 1.72 8.88
C LEU A 145 12.56 3.24 8.72
N TRP A 146 13.43 3.64 7.78
CA TRP A 146 13.16 4.71 6.80
C TRP A 146 14.18 5.86 6.63
N TRP A 147 15.01 6.33 7.59
CA TRP A 147 15.71 7.62 7.34
C TRP A 147 17.10 7.94 7.92
N VAL A 148 17.77 7.12 8.74
CA VAL A 148 19.07 7.54 9.31
C VAL A 148 20.15 6.46 9.21
N PRO A 149 21.29 6.73 8.52
CA PRO A 149 22.47 5.89 8.61
C PRO A 149 23.06 6.03 10.02
N THR A 150 22.55 5.29 10.99
CA THR A 150 23.10 5.27 12.34
C THR A 150 24.31 4.35 12.40
N ARG A 151 25.44 4.90 11.94
CA ARG A 151 26.76 4.83 12.57
C ARG A 151 27.74 5.61 11.70
N ILE A 152 27.70 6.95 11.84
CA ILE A 152 28.74 7.86 11.32
C ILE A 152 29.87 8.03 12.37
N ASP A 153 29.79 7.33 13.51
CA ASP A 153 30.71 7.56 14.63
C ASP A 153 31.99 6.71 14.54
N GLU A 154 32.13 5.80 13.57
CA GLU A 154 33.43 5.20 13.28
C GLU A 154 34.15 5.98 12.16
N PRO A 155 35.43 6.37 12.33
CA PRO A 155 36.19 7.14 11.35
C PRO A 155 36.58 6.27 10.13
N TYR A 156 35.59 5.88 9.31
CA TYR A 156 35.73 5.04 8.12
C TYR A 156 35.81 5.83 6.80
N TRP A 157 36.08 7.13 6.86
CA TRP A 157 36.11 8.03 5.69
C TRP A 157 37.13 7.67 4.59
N ASN A 158 38.03 6.70 4.81
CA ASN A 158 39.12 6.38 3.89
C ASN A 158 39.06 4.99 3.21
N ARG A 159 37.89 4.35 3.03
CA ARG A 159 37.82 3.10 2.24
C ARG A 159 36.79 3.15 1.10
N PRO A 160 37.11 2.62 -0.11
CA PRO A 160 36.13 2.35 -1.17
C PRO A 160 35.00 1.39 -0.73
N ARG A 161 35.13 0.81 0.47
CA ARG A 161 34.07 0.07 1.17
C ARG A 161 32.92 0.95 1.65
N LEU A 162 33.10 2.26 1.87
CA LEU A 162 31.99 3.16 2.20
C LEU A 162 31.11 3.41 0.95
N ALA A 163 31.71 3.63 -0.22
CA ALA A 163 30.97 3.68 -1.48
C ALA A 163 30.28 2.34 -1.78
N ALA A 164 30.95 1.21 -1.56
CA ALA A 164 30.34 -0.11 -1.70
C ALA A 164 29.28 -0.42 -0.62
N ALA A 165 29.40 0.13 0.59
CA ALA A 165 28.41 -0.01 1.65
C ALA A 165 27.20 0.88 1.40
N LEU A 166 27.40 2.11 0.88
CA LEU A 166 26.32 2.98 0.42
C LEU A 166 25.61 2.37 -0.79
N LEU A 167 26.33 1.79 -1.76
CA LEU A 167 25.74 1.00 -2.85
C LEU A 167 25.07 -0.31 -2.38
N ARG A 168 25.58 -0.96 -1.33
CA ARG A 168 24.94 -2.14 -0.70
C ARG A 168 23.73 -1.79 0.17
N LEU A 169 23.67 -0.57 0.69
CA LEU A 169 22.56 -0.02 1.46
C LEU A 169 21.38 0.40 0.56
N GLU A 170 21.56 0.56 -0.75
CA GLU A 170 20.58 1.29 -1.56
C GLU A 170 19.46 0.47 -2.21
N ILE A 171 19.53 -0.87 -2.31
CA ILE A 171 18.45 -1.64 -2.95
C ILE A 171 18.11 -2.97 -2.26
N GLY A 172 19.07 -3.59 -1.56
CA GLY A 172 18.85 -4.91 -0.93
C GLY A 172 18.05 -4.90 0.38
N GLN A 173 17.84 -3.74 1.01
CA GLN A 173 17.11 -3.63 2.29
C GLN A 173 15.68 -3.12 2.15
N TYR A 174 15.32 -2.54 1.00
CA TYR A 174 13.92 -2.32 0.73
C TYR A 174 13.27 -3.69 0.57
N PRO A 175 12.11 -3.94 1.20
CA PRO A 175 11.38 -5.14 0.91
C PRO A 175 11.02 -5.04 -0.57
N TRP A 176 11.76 -5.75 -1.42
CA TRP A 176 11.74 -5.51 -2.86
C TRP A 176 10.35 -5.80 -3.43
N TRP A 177 9.51 -6.51 -2.67
CA TRP A 177 8.09 -6.68 -2.92
C TRP A 177 7.27 -5.36 -2.95
N LEU A 178 7.74 -4.30 -2.29
CA LEU A 178 7.16 -2.95 -2.35
C LEU A 178 7.38 -2.27 -3.69
N LEU A 179 8.49 -2.55 -4.39
CA LEU A 179 8.83 -1.85 -5.62
C LEU A 179 7.81 -2.10 -6.75
N PRO A 180 7.46 -3.35 -7.11
CA PRO A 180 6.46 -3.63 -8.14
C PRO A 180 5.09 -3.04 -7.80
N THR A 181 4.73 -3.02 -6.52
CA THR A 181 3.44 -2.53 -6.05
C THR A 181 3.38 -1.01 -6.01
N LEU A 182 4.42 -0.32 -5.55
CA LEU A 182 4.59 1.14 -5.65
C LEU A 182 4.66 1.60 -7.12
N MET A 183 5.34 0.86 -7.99
CA MET A 183 5.35 1.15 -9.42
C MET A 183 3.96 0.99 -10.02
N THR A 184 3.23 -0.07 -9.66
CA THR A 184 1.83 -0.26 -10.10
C THR A 184 0.90 0.83 -9.59
N LEU A 185 1.20 1.33 -8.41
CA LEU A 185 0.52 2.45 -7.78
C LEU A 185 0.68 3.75 -8.53
N CYS A 186 1.91 4.05 -8.94
CA CYS A 186 2.29 5.33 -9.48
C CYS A 186 2.10 5.36 -10.99
N VAL A 187 2.49 4.31 -11.71
CA VAL A 187 2.47 4.25 -13.17
C VAL A 187 1.04 4.34 -13.69
N ALA A 188 0.07 3.70 -13.06
CA ALA A 188 -1.32 3.73 -13.52
C ALA A 188 -1.98 5.12 -13.55
N PRO A 189 -2.01 5.89 -12.45
CA PRO A 189 -2.47 7.26 -12.47
C PRO A 189 -1.52 8.19 -13.23
N LEU A 190 -0.20 7.97 -13.17
CA LEU A 190 0.77 8.76 -13.94
C LEU A 190 0.48 8.65 -15.43
N MET A 191 0.19 7.46 -15.96
CA MET A 191 -0.17 7.28 -17.37
C MET A 191 -1.45 8.02 -17.74
N LEU A 192 -2.47 8.05 -16.86
CA LEU A 192 -3.66 8.86 -17.12
C LEU A 192 -3.39 10.37 -17.12
N VAL A 193 -2.38 10.82 -16.38
CA VAL A 193 -2.00 12.24 -16.27
C VAL A 193 -1.05 12.67 -17.38
N VAL A 194 -0.03 11.86 -17.65
CA VAL A 194 1.12 12.17 -18.51
C VAL A 194 0.83 11.94 -19.97
N LEU A 195 -0.05 10.99 -20.34
CA LEU A 195 -0.38 10.79 -21.75
C LEU A 195 -1.48 11.81 -22.14
N PRO A 196 -1.14 12.93 -22.81
CA PRO A 196 -2.12 13.96 -23.17
C PRO A 196 -3.26 13.38 -24.01
N TRP A 197 -2.99 12.34 -24.80
CA TRP A 197 -4.01 11.63 -25.57
C TRP A 197 -5.01 10.86 -24.70
N THR A 198 -4.55 10.19 -23.63
CA THR A 198 -5.47 9.53 -22.71
C THR A 198 -6.21 10.55 -21.88
N ARG A 199 -5.59 11.64 -21.45
CA ARG A 199 -6.26 12.70 -20.68
C ARG A 199 -7.31 13.44 -21.51
N ALA A 200 -6.98 13.82 -22.75
CA ALA A 200 -7.89 14.50 -23.67
C ALA A 200 -9.10 13.63 -24.02
N ARG A 201 -8.91 12.31 -24.12
CA ARG A 201 -10.01 11.35 -24.34
C ARG A 201 -10.76 10.99 -23.06
N ALA A 202 -10.07 10.86 -21.94
CA ALA A 202 -10.65 10.46 -20.67
C ALA A 202 -11.55 11.55 -20.11
N LYS A 203 -11.13 12.82 -20.28
CA LYS A 203 -11.79 14.02 -19.74
C LYS A 203 -12.16 13.82 -18.26
N VAL A 204 -11.22 13.30 -17.46
CA VAL A 204 -11.40 13.10 -16.01
C VAL A 204 -10.54 14.11 -15.26
N GLU A 205 -11.11 14.80 -14.28
CA GLU A 205 -10.34 15.71 -13.43
C GLU A 205 -9.35 14.97 -12.53
N LEU A 206 -8.21 15.61 -12.26
CA LEU A 206 -7.12 15.05 -11.47
C LEU A 206 -7.57 14.61 -10.06
N ARG A 207 -8.58 15.28 -9.48
CA ARG A 207 -9.13 14.92 -8.16
C ARG A 207 -9.77 13.52 -8.12
N HIS A 208 -10.36 13.04 -9.20
CA HIS A 208 -10.90 11.68 -9.27
C HIS A 208 -9.79 10.65 -9.42
N VAL A 209 -8.73 10.99 -10.16
CA VAL A 209 -7.52 10.16 -10.29
C VAL A 209 -6.81 10.04 -8.95
N ALA A 210 -6.67 11.15 -8.21
CA ALA A 210 -6.07 11.15 -6.89
C ALA A 210 -6.93 10.38 -5.86
N ARG A 211 -8.26 10.50 -5.91
CA ARG A 211 -9.16 9.67 -5.09
C ARG A 211 -9.02 8.18 -5.39
N TRP A 212 -8.91 7.81 -6.67
CA TRP A 212 -8.64 6.44 -7.10
C TRP A 212 -7.33 5.90 -6.55
N LEU A 213 -6.26 6.71 -6.62
CA LEU A 213 -4.95 6.38 -6.07
C LEU A 213 -5.01 6.12 -4.57
N VAL A 214 -5.63 7.01 -3.79
CA VAL A 214 -5.71 6.85 -2.32
C VAL A 214 -6.47 5.57 -1.93
N TYR A 215 -7.63 5.30 -2.54
CA TYR A 215 -8.39 4.11 -2.17
C TYR A 215 -7.81 2.79 -2.69
N SER A 216 -6.99 2.83 -3.75
CA SER A 216 -6.23 1.65 -4.19
C SER A 216 -5.28 1.14 -3.10
N GLN A 217 -4.90 2.00 -2.15
CA GLN A 217 -4.00 1.63 -1.07
C GLN A 217 -4.60 0.75 0.03
N SER A 218 -5.90 0.51 0.00
CA SER A 218 -6.59 -0.09 1.15
C SER A 218 -6.16 -1.53 1.50
N LEU A 219 -5.47 -2.25 0.60
CA LEU A 219 -4.92 -3.56 0.93
C LEU A 219 -3.55 -3.48 1.64
N TRP A 220 -2.84 -2.35 1.56
CA TRP A 220 -1.52 -2.19 2.19
C TRP A 220 -1.53 -2.40 3.70
N PRO A 221 -2.45 -1.82 4.48
CA PRO A 221 -2.51 -2.08 5.91
C PRO A 221 -2.61 -3.58 6.24
N VAL A 222 -3.32 -4.35 5.42
CA VAL A 222 -3.52 -5.79 5.66
C VAL A 222 -2.30 -6.58 5.26
N ALA A 223 -1.72 -6.26 4.09
CA ALA A 223 -0.48 -6.87 3.65
C ALA A 223 0.65 -6.61 4.66
N PHE A 224 0.70 -5.39 5.22
CA PHE A 224 1.64 -5.01 6.27
C PHE A 224 1.42 -5.80 7.56
N VAL A 225 0.20 -5.84 8.12
CA VAL A 225 -0.11 -6.67 9.30
C VAL A 225 0.21 -8.14 9.06
N TRP A 226 -0.15 -8.66 7.89
CA TRP A 226 0.06 -10.05 7.56
C TRP A 226 1.55 -10.41 7.50
N PHE A 227 2.35 -9.55 6.85
CA PHE A 227 3.80 -9.70 6.78
C PHE A 227 4.43 -9.63 8.18
N GLU A 228 4.08 -8.61 8.97
CA GLU A 228 4.59 -8.41 10.33
C GLU A 228 4.18 -9.55 11.27
N ALA A 229 2.95 -10.08 11.13
CA ALA A 229 2.50 -11.22 11.92
C ALA A 229 3.27 -12.51 11.59
N ILE A 230 3.55 -12.76 10.30
CA ILE A 230 4.39 -13.89 9.88
C ILE A 230 5.81 -13.72 10.44
N TYR A 231 6.39 -12.53 10.26
CA TYR A 231 7.73 -12.22 10.71
C TYR A 231 7.88 -12.35 12.23
N LEU A 232 6.92 -11.81 12.99
CA LEU A 232 6.88 -11.95 14.44
C LEU A 232 6.73 -13.42 14.87
N GLY A 233 5.89 -14.19 14.18
CA GLY A 233 5.74 -15.63 14.44
C GLY A 233 7.04 -16.40 14.26
N TYR A 234 7.75 -16.15 13.16
CA TYR A 234 9.06 -16.71 12.88
C TYR A 234 10.11 -16.30 13.92
N TRP A 235 10.12 -15.02 14.30
CA TRP A 235 11.03 -14.51 15.33
C TRP A 235 10.79 -15.15 16.70
N LEU A 236 9.53 -15.26 17.13
CA LEU A 236 9.16 -15.90 18.38
C LEU A 236 9.56 -17.38 18.38
N GLN A 237 9.35 -18.07 17.27
CA GLN A 237 9.74 -19.47 17.10
C GLN A 237 11.26 -19.67 17.18
N SER A 238 12.04 -18.91 16.41
CA SER A 238 13.50 -18.99 16.42
C SER A 238 14.11 -18.60 17.77
N SER A 239 13.50 -17.62 18.47
CA SER A 239 13.92 -17.20 19.81
C SER A 239 13.57 -18.24 20.89
N ALA A 240 12.44 -18.93 20.76
CA ALA A 240 12.05 -20.01 21.67
C ALA A 240 12.89 -21.28 21.48
N ALA A 241 13.38 -21.53 20.25
CA ALA A 241 14.15 -22.74 19.91
C ALA A 241 15.64 -22.65 20.26
N ARG A 242 16.24 -21.45 20.30
CA ARG A 242 17.69 -21.27 20.55
C ARG A 242 18.18 -21.65 21.96
N PRO A 243 17.48 -21.38 23.07
CA PRO A 243 18.02 -21.65 24.39
C PRO A 243 18.11 -23.14 24.75
N THR A 244 17.33 -24.01 24.10
CA THR A 244 17.40 -25.47 24.28
C THR A 244 18.53 -26.11 23.48
N PHE A 245 19.02 -25.46 22.42
CA PHE A 245 19.95 -26.06 21.47
C PHE A 245 21.43 -25.93 21.86
N SER A 246 21.79 -24.97 22.72
CA SER A 246 23.21 -24.57 22.90
C SER A 246 23.89 -25.07 24.17
N ALA A 247 23.28 -25.90 25.01
CA ALA A 247 23.87 -26.18 26.32
C ALA A 247 24.11 -27.66 26.70
N THR A 248 23.28 -28.64 26.33
CA THR A 248 23.40 -29.96 27.01
C THR A 248 23.00 -31.23 26.24
N SER A 249 22.31 -31.17 25.11
CA SER A 249 21.91 -32.39 24.39
C SER A 249 22.45 -32.39 22.96
N GLY A 250 23.52 -33.16 22.72
CA GLY A 250 23.84 -33.57 21.37
C GLY A 250 22.59 -34.17 20.73
N PHE A 251 22.28 -33.77 19.49
CA PHE A 251 21.15 -34.21 18.67
C PHE A 251 20.82 -35.70 18.87
N SER A 252 19.95 -36.04 19.82
CA SER A 252 19.60 -37.44 20.10
C SER A 252 18.25 -37.82 19.51
N ASP A 253 17.41 -36.84 19.14
CA ASP A 253 16.10 -37.14 18.54
C ASP A 253 15.98 -36.64 17.08
N PRO A 254 16.11 -37.53 16.09
CA PRO A 254 15.93 -37.18 14.68
C PRO A 254 14.50 -36.73 14.35
N GLU A 255 13.49 -37.08 15.16
CA GLU A 255 12.11 -36.61 14.94
C GLU A 255 11.96 -35.11 15.20
N GLU A 256 12.60 -34.56 16.25
CA GLU A 256 12.58 -33.10 16.49
C GLU A 256 13.25 -32.34 15.35
N THR A 257 14.37 -32.84 14.84
CA THR A 257 15.10 -32.20 13.73
C THR A 257 14.26 -32.17 12.45
N LEU A 258 13.49 -33.23 12.17
CA LEU A 258 12.59 -33.30 11.02
C LEU A 258 11.43 -32.30 11.14
N TRP A 259 10.84 -32.15 12.32
CA TRP A 259 9.78 -31.16 12.55
C TRP A 259 10.26 -29.73 12.36
N TRP A 260 11.49 -29.41 12.78
CA TRP A 260 12.11 -28.10 12.54
C TRP A 260 12.39 -27.87 11.06
N GLN A 261 12.95 -28.86 10.36
CA GLN A 261 13.16 -28.76 8.91
C GLN A 261 11.84 -28.62 8.14
N LEU A 262 10.78 -29.32 8.54
CA LEU A 262 9.45 -29.17 7.95
C LEU A 262 8.87 -27.79 8.21
N LEU A 263 9.01 -27.26 9.42
CA LEU A 263 8.56 -25.92 9.76
C LEU A 263 9.35 -24.84 9.04
N ASP A 264 10.68 -24.95 8.92
CA ASP A 264 11.50 -24.09 8.08
C ASP A 264 11.09 -24.22 6.60
N CYS A 265 10.83 -25.43 6.10
CA CYS A 265 10.33 -25.64 4.73
C CYS A 265 8.90 -25.13 4.49
N ILE A 266 8.10 -24.88 5.53
CA ILE A 266 6.75 -24.29 5.44
C ILE A 266 6.82 -22.76 5.66
N ALA A 267 7.66 -22.30 6.57
CA ALA A 267 7.93 -20.89 6.83
C ALA A 267 8.62 -20.26 5.62
N TRP A 268 9.55 -20.95 4.95
CA TRP A 268 10.32 -20.42 3.84
C TRP A 268 9.49 -20.09 2.57
N PRO A 269 8.43 -20.86 2.21
CA PRO A 269 7.43 -20.45 1.23
C PRO A 269 6.54 -19.28 1.70
N MET A 270 6.27 -19.13 2.99
CA MET A 270 5.55 -17.96 3.52
C MET A 270 6.46 -16.72 3.60
N GLU A 271 7.77 -16.94 3.77
CA GLU A 271 8.85 -16.00 3.49
C GLU A 271 9.07 -15.80 2.00
N SER A 272 8.39 -16.54 1.11
CA SER A 272 8.52 -16.29 -0.32
C SER A 272 7.94 -14.90 -0.57
N GLU A 273 8.89 -13.97 -0.65
CA GLU A 273 8.75 -12.57 -0.92
C GLU A 273 7.96 -12.30 -2.22
N TRP A 274 7.57 -13.36 -2.96
CA TRP A 274 6.72 -13.38 -4.13
C TRP A 274 5.22 -13.40 -3.82
N ILE A 275 4.75 -14.07 -2.74
CA ILE A 275 3.29 -14.20 -2.51
C ILE A 275 2.65 -12.83 -2.23
N VAL A 276 3.26 -12.03 -1.36
CA VAL A 276 2.76 -10.69 -1.02
C VAL A 276 2.64 -9.81 -2.27
N PRO A 277 3.68 -9.63 -3.12
CA PRO A 277 3.57 -8.96 -4.41
C PRO A 277 2.50 -9.51 -5.31
N LEU A 278 2.41 -10.83 -5.47
CA LEU A 278 1.46 -11.44 -6.41
C LEU A 278 0.02 -11.15 -5.98
N VAL A 279 -0.26 -11.24 -4.67
CA VAL A 279 -1.56 -10.87 -4.11
C VAL A 279 -1.84 -9.38 -4.30
N LEU A 280 -0.88 -8.51 -4.00
CA LEU A 280 -1.03 -7.06 -4.17
C LEU A 280 -1.17 -6.66 -5.65
N LEU A 281 -0.45 -7.30 -6.57
CA LEU A 281 -0.55 -7.08 -8.01
C LEU A 281 -1.91 -7.55 -8.54
N ALA A 282 -2.36 -8.75 -8.15
CA ALA A 282 -3.69 -9.25 -8.51
C ALA A 282 -4.78 -8.32 -7.97
N TRP A 283 -4.62 -7.81 -6.75
CA TRP A 283 -5.48 -6.79 -6.17
C TRP A 283 -5.49 -5.50 -6.98
N LEU A 284 -4.34 -4.92 -7.29
CA LEU A 284 -4.22 -3.68 -8.05
C LEU A 284 -4.78 -3.84 -9.47
N CYS A 285 -4.50 -4.94 -10.15
CA CYS A 285 -5.12 -5.31 -11.43
C CYS A 285 -6.64 -5.25 -11.36
N ARG A 286 -7.22 -5.95 -10.37
CA ARG A 286 -8.67 -6.00 -10.16
C ARG A 286 -9.24 -4.64 -9.77
N TRP A 287 -8.55 -3.90 -8.89
CA TRP A 287 -8.94 -2.59 -8.41
C TRP A 287 -8.99 -1.58 -9.57
N ASN A 288 -7.92 -1.53 -10.37
CA ASN A 288 -7.80 -0.64 -11.53
C ASN A 288 -8.85 -0.96 -12.59
N TRP A 289 -9.11 -2.24 -12.87
CA TRP A 289 -10.22 -2.63 -13.74
C TRP A 289 -11.57 -2.08 -13.26
N CYS A 290 -11.87 -2.27 -11.97
CA CYS A 290 -13.14 -1.81 -11.40
C CYS A 290 -13.25 -0.28 -11.40
N ALA A 291 -12.16 0.42 -11.09
CA ALA A 291 -12.10 1.88 -11.10
C ALA A 291 -12.35 2.45 -12.49
N LEU A 292 -11.70 1.90 -13.52
CA LEU A 292 -11.86 2.34 -14.91
C LEU A 292 -13.27 2.03 -15.44
N LYS A 293 -13.79 0.83 -15.17
CA LYS A 293 -15.08 0.36 -15.69
C LYS A 293 -16.28 0.97 -14.94
N PHE A 294 -16.31 0.87 -13.62
CA PHE A 294 -17.49 1.22 -12.82
C PHE A 294 -17.38 2.63 -12.23
N GLY A 295 -16.17 3.04 -11.82
CA GLY A 295 -15.94 4.36 -11.23
C GLY A 295 -15.95 5.48 -12.26
N MET A 296 -14.97 5.46 -13.17
CA MET A 296 -14.79 6.50 -14.17
C MET A 296 -15.68 6.33 -15.40
N ARG A 297 -16.26 5.12 -15.59
CA ARG A 297 -17.19 4.79 -16.68
C ARG A 297 -16.61 5.15 -18.05
N PHE A 298 -15.42 4.66 -18.35
CA PHE A 298 -14.87 4.77 -19.70
C PHE A 298 -15.64 3.90 -20.68
N GLU A 299 -15.80 4.37 -21.92
CA GLU A 299 -16.45 3.59 -23.00
C GLU A 299 -15.65 2.32 -23.35
N LYS A 300 -14.32 2.42 -23.32
CA LYS A 300 -13.39 1.33 -23.65
C LYS A 300 -12.47 1.02 -22.46
N PRO A 301 -13.01 0.55 -21.32
CA PRO A 301 -12.24 0.37 -20.10
C PRO A 301 -11.15 -0.69 -20.28
N ALA A 302 -11.39 -1.71 -21.13
CA ALA A 302 -10.40 -2.75 -21.40
C ALA A 302 -9.16 -2.24 -22.14
N ALA A 303 -9.34 -1.40 -23.15
CA ALA A 303 -8.21 -0.82 -23.87
C ALA A 303 -7.34 0.04 -22.93
N LEU A 304 -7.98 0.86 -22.09
CA LEU A 304 -7.28 1.68 -21.09
C LEU A 304 -6.59 0.81 -20.02
N TRP A 305 -7.25 -0.25 -19.57
CA TRP A 305 -6.68 -1.17 -18.59
C TRP A 305 -5.43 -1.85 -19.14
N TRP A 306 -5.47 -2.40 -20.36
CA TRP A 306 -4.30 -3.00 -20.98
C TRP A 306 -3.18 -1.98 -21.21
N ALA A 307 -3.52 -0.78 -21.71
CA ALA A 307 -2.55 0.29 -21.94
C ALA A 307 -1.82 0.73 -20.66
N VAL A 308 -2.49 0.64 -19.51
CA VAL A 308 -1.93 1.01 -18.21
C VAL A 308 -1.23 -0.17 -17.52
N MET A 309 -1.86 -1.33 -17.49
CA MET A 309 -1.39 -2.47 -16.71
C MET A 309 -0.24 -3.22 -17.37
N VAL A 310 -0.19 -3.33 -18.70
CA VAL A 310 0.92 -4.04 -19.37
C VAL A 310 2.26 -3.38 -19.11
N PRO A 311 2.44 -2.07 -19.35
CA PRO A 311 3.72 -1.40 -19.08
C PRO A 311 4.09 -1.49 -17.60
N THR A 312 3.09 -1.36 -16.73
CA THR A 312 3.25 -1.48 -15.29
C THR A 312 3.78 -2.87 -14.86
N LEU A 313 3.16 -3.93 -15.36
CA LEU A 313 3.58 -5.32 -15.07
C LEU A 313 4.94 -5.63 -15.69
N LEU A 314 5.24 -5.11 -16.89
CA LEU A 314 6.54 -5.24 -17.53
C LEU A 314 7.65 -4.55 -16.71
N VAL A 315 7.41 -3.31 -16.25
CA VAL A 315 8.36 -2.60 -15.39
C VAL A 315 8.56 -3.37 -14.07
N GLY A 316 7.47 -3.85 -13.46
CA GLY A 316 7.55 -4.68 -12.25
C GLY A 316 8.38 -5.96 -12.47
N ALA A 317 8.18 -6.65 -13.60
CA ALA A 317 8.94 -7.84 -13.97
C ALA A 317 10.42 -7.54 -14.24
N ILE A 318 10.73 -6.44 -14.93
CA ILE A 318 12.12 -6.01 -15.19
C ILE A 318 12.83 -5.70 -13.87
N VAL A 319 12.20 -4.96 -12.96
CA VAL A 319 12.78 -4.66 -11.64
C VAL A 319 13.08 -5.95 -10.88
N VAL A 320 12.12 -6.88 -10.85
CA VAL A 320 12.28 -8.20 -10.26
C VAL A 320 13.45 -8.99 -10.87
N MET A 321 13.55 -9.02 -12.21
CA MET A 321 14.64 -9.73 -12.90
C MET A 321 16.01 -9.09 -12.64
N LEU A 322 16.09 -7.77 -12.68
CA LEU A 322 17.34 -7.04 -12.41
C LEU A 322 17.84 -7.28 -10.99
N GLN A 323 16.95 -7.43 -10.00
CA GLN A 323 17.32 -7.81 -8.65
C GLN A 323 17.86 -9.24 -8.58
N ALA A 324 17.15 -10.20 -9.17
CA ALA A 324 17.57 -11.60 -9.19
C ALA A 324 18.95 -11.78 -9.85
N VAL A 325 19.20 -11.05 -10.94
CA VAL A 325 20.48 -11.06 -11.67
C VAL A 325 21.56 -10.27 -10.93
N GLY A 326 21.24 -9.12 -10.34
CA GLY A 326 22.18 -8.30 -9.57
C GLY A 326 22.75 -9.03 -8.35
N LEU A 327 21.92 -9.82 -7.67
CA LEU A 327 22.35 -10.73 -6.59
C LEU A 327 23.30 -11.82 -7.12
N GLY A 328 23.04 -12.36 -8.31
CA GLY A 328 23.88 -13.39 -8.92
C GLY A 328 25.24 -12.89 -9.43
N ILE A 329 25.31 -11.67 -9.98
CA ILE A 329 26.55 -11.11 -10.55
C ILE A 329 27.51 -10.59 -9.47
N LEU A 330 27.00 -10.14 -8.32
CA LEU A 330 27.83 -9.61 -7.22
C LEU A 330 28.35 -10.68 -6.25
N LEU A 331 27.87 -11.94 -6.34
CA LEU A 331 28.29 -13.07 -5.51
C LEU A 331 28.91 -14.26 -6.28
N PRO A 332 29.85 -14.11 -7.24
CA PRO A 332 30.44 -15.28 -7.92
C PRO A 332 31.40 -16.09 -7.05
N GLY A 333 31.77 -15.64 -5.84
CA GLY A 333 32.89 -16.18 -5.05
C GLY A 333 32.55 -16.72 -3.66
N LEU A 334 31.28 -16.99 -3.36
CA LEU A 334 30.82 -17.51 -2.06
C LEU A 334 30.04 -18.83 -2.16
N ALA A 335 30.14 -19.53 -3.30
CA ALA A 335 29.66 -20.90 -3.47
C ALA A 335 30.83 -21.89 -3.36
#